data_AF-A0A0K1UFM3-F1
#
_entry.id   AF-A0A0K1UFM3-F1
#
_cell.length_a   1.000
_cell.length_b   1.000
_cell.length_c   1.000
_cell.angle_alpha   90.00
_cell.angle_beta   90.00
_cell.angle_gamma   90.00
#
_symmetry.space_group_name_H-M   'P 1'
#
loop_
_entity.id
_entity.type
_entity.pdbx_description
1 polymer ?
#
loop_
_entity_poly.entity_id
_entity_poly.type
_entity_poly.pdbx_seq_one_letter_code
_entity_poly.pdbx_strand_id
1 'polypeptide(L)'
;MKFKTATISVFLGTALFCGTASAGLVEATDVNTTTGIGGDLTFTPTGGDLGLKNVNGVDALGVKGGPSGAEIDIQGDQAIAVQKTSREAFQLASTTLAFLYDGPEFNDFQERASIEAFFANGGSSTAVIENIYNSPSDLDFNIYIDNVLLDSTQTNALILSDTTASTNGTPGLVQLGALFGSQLIQSLSFTALEGSCGVDSCNNQSDYSIKNIATVPEPGTLALFALGLTGLVVAKRKSA
;
A
#
# COMPACT_ATOMS: atom_id res chain seq x y z
N MET A 1 -65.64 -36.72 7.26
CA MET A 1 -64.82 -36.02 6.25
C MET A 1 -63.93 -35.03 6.99
N LYS A 2 -62.65 -35.33 7.20
CA LYS A 2 -61.69 -34.48 7.94
C LYS A 2 -60.49 -34.23 7.03
N PHE A 3 -60.39 -33.02 6.47
CA PHE A 3 -59.17 -32.57 5.78
C PHE A 3 -58.18 -32.08 6.84
N LYS A 4 -57.01 -32.75 6.91
CA LYS A 4 -55.87 -32.28 7.70
C LYS A 4 -55.06 -31.33 6.83
N THR A 5 -55.00 -30.07 7.21
CA THR A 5 -54.11 -29.06 6.64
C THR A 5 -52.67 -29.38 7.03
N ALA A 6 -51.82 -29.69 6.06
CA ALA A 6 -50.38 -29.83 6.25
C ALA A 6 -49.73 -28.46 6.07
N THR A 7 -49.31 -27.85 7.18
CA THR A 7 -48.48 -26.66 7.19
C THR A 7 -47.06 -27.06 6.78
N ILE A 8 -46.64 -26.72 5.56
CA ILE A 8 -45.26 -26.90 5.10
C ILE A 8 -44.48 -25.65 5.49
N SER A 9 -43.74 -25.72 6.60
CA SER A 9 -42.73 -24.72 6.96
C SER A 9 -41.40 -25.11 6.31
N VAL A 10 -41.04 -24.46 5.19
CA VAL A 10 -39.68 -24.54 4.63
C VAL A 10 -38.80 -23.55 5.40
N PHE A 11 -38.01 -24.07 6.34
CA PHE A 11 -36.89 -23.36 6.94
C PHE A 11 -35.74 -23.32 5.92
N LEU A 12 -35.57 -22.20 5.21
CA LEU A 12 -34.40 -21.95 4.37
C LEU A 12 -33.33 -21.27 5.24
N GLY A 13 -32.65 -22.07 6.07
CA GLY A 13 -31.50 -21.63 6.87
C GLY A 13 -30.22 -21.68 6.07
N THR A 14 -30.03 -20.78 5.10
CA THR A 14 -28.70 -20.51 4.53
C THR A 14 -27.95 -19.61 5.52
N ALA A 15 -27.15 -20.23 6.38
CA ALA A 15 -26.09 -19.55 7.11
C ALA A 15 -25.06 -19.05 6.09
N LEU A 16 -25.20 -17.79 5.68
CA LEU A 16 -24.23 -17.09 4.86
C LEU A 16 -23.02 -16.78 5.74
N PHE A 17 -22.00 -17.62 5.63
CA PHE A 17 -20.66 -17.29 6.11
C PHE A 17 -20.11 -16.16 5.23
N CYS A 18 -20.42 -14.91 5.58
CA CYS A 18 -19.56 -13.80 5.18
C CYS A 18 -18.22 -14.03 5.88
N GLY A 19 -17.24 -14.62 5.18
CA GLY A 19 -15.87 -14.66 5.66
C GLY A 19 -15.41 -13.22 5.91
N THR A 20 -14.86 -12.97 7.09
CA THR A 20 -14.15 -11.71 7.36
C THR A 20 -12.99 -11.63 6.38
N ALA A 21 -12.96 -10.60 5.53
CA ALA A 21 -11.78 -10.33 4.71
C ALA A 21 -10.60 -10.07 5.66
N SER A 22 -9.57 -10.90 5.59
CA SER A 22 -8.32 -10.71 6.31
C SER A 22 -7.33 -10.00 5.40
N ALA A 23 -6.57 -9.05 5.93
CA ALA A 23 -5.53 -8.38 5.18
C ALA A 23 -4.42 -9.39 4.83
N GLY A 24 -4.09 -9.51 3.54
CA GLY A 24 -2.90 -10.19 3.07
C GLY A 24 -1.70 -9.26 3.23
N LEU A 25 -0.73 -9.67 4.04
CA LEU A 25 0.56 -8.98 4.18
C LEU A 25 1.58 -9.62 3.25
N VAL A 26 2.27 -8.81 2.47
CA VAL A 26 3.43 -9.22 1.66
C VAL A 26 4.64 -8.44 2.16
N GLU A 27 5.62 -9.15 2.71
CA GLU A 27 6.91 -8.57 3.10
C GLU A 27 7.84 -8.51 1.89
N ALA A 28 8.83 -7.62 1.91
CA ALA A 28 9.84 -7.51 0.87
C ALA A 28 10.56 -8.86 0.61
N THR A 29 10.83 -9.61 1.67
CA THR A 29 11.50 -10.92 1.61
C THR A 29 10.65 -12.02 1.00
N ASP A 30 9.34 -11.83 0.88
CA ASP A 30 8.43 -12.74 0.17
C ASP A 30 8.51 -12.56 -1.36
N VAL A 31 9.07 -11.44 -1.82
CA VAL A 31 9.14 -11.11 -3.24
C VAL A 31 10.32 -11.83 -3.90
N ASN A 32 10.00 -12.71 -4.85
CA ASN A 32 11.02 -13.25 -5.74
C ASN A 32 11.49 -12.13 -6.70
N THR A 33 12.67 -11.58 -6.47
CA THR A 33 13.20 -10.45 -7.24
C THR A 33 13.46 -10.75 -8.72
N THR A 34 13.43 -12.02 -9.14
CA THR A 34 13.57 -12.40 -10.55
C THR A 34 12.23 -12.38 -11.27
N THR A 35 11.15 -12.80 -10.61
CA THR A 35 9.80 -12.82 -11.20
C THR A 35 8.95 -11.62 -10.82
N GLY A 36 9.34 -10.89 -9.79
CA GLY A 36 8.56 -9.81 -9.19
C GLY A 36 7.32 -10.29 -8.44
N ILE A 37 7.19 -11.57 -8.10
CA ILE A 37 5.99 -12.10 -7.44
C ILE A 37 6.25 -12.27 -5.94
N GLY A 38 5.37 -11.73 -5.11
CA GLY A 38 5.34 -11.96 -3.65
C GLY A 38 3.90 -12.03 -3.15
N GLY A 39 3.54 -13.14 -2.49
CA GLY A 39 2.14 -13.40 -2.12
C GLY A 39 1.21 -13.40 -3.33
N ASP A 40 0.14 -12.59 -3.28
CA ASP A 40 -0.79 -12.36 -4.39
C ASP A 40 -0.47 -11.10 -5.20
N LEU A 41 0.66 -10.43 -4.93
CA LEU A 41 1.09 -9.20 -5.61
C LEU A 41 2.19 -9.47 -6.64
N THR A 42 2.17 -8.66 -7.70
CA THR A 42 3.24 -8.55 -8.70
C THR A 42 3.85 -7.16 -8.59
N PHE A 43 5.16 -7.10 -8.48
CA PHE A 43 6.03 -5.94 -8.42
C PHE A 43 6.78 -5.83 -9.75
N THR A 44 6.61 -4.73 -10.46
CA THR A 44 7.24 -4.50 -11.76
C THR A 44 8.17 -3.29 -11.66
N PRO A 45 9.50 -3.47 -11.74
CA PRO A 45 10.42 -2.36 -11.65
C PRO A 45 10.51 -1.61 -12.99
N THR A 46 10.80 -0.32 -12.91
CA THR A 46 11.28 0.53 -14.00
C THR A 46 12.66 1.06 -13.61
N GLY A 47 13.56 1.25 -14.57
CA GLY A 47 14.91 1.80 -14.31
C GLY A 47 15.91 0.79 -13.73
N GLY A 48 15.58 -0.51 -13.69
CA GLY A 48 16.47 -1.58 -13.24
C GLY A 48 15.76 -2.90 -12.92
N ASP A 49 16.49 -3.83 -12.32
CA ASP A 49 15.94 -5.10 -11.80
C ASP A 49 15.55 -4.94 -10.33
N LEU A 50 14.57 -5.70 -9.84
CA LEU A 50 14.28 -5.72 -8.40
C LEU A 50 15.48 -6.25 -7.59
N GLY A 51 15.61 -5.73 -6.37
CA GLY A 51 16.60 -6.18 -5.40
C GLY A 51 16.15 -5.96 -3.97
N LEU A 52 16.77 -6.69 -3.05
CA LEU A 52 16.65 -6.43 -1.62
C LEU A 52 17.89 -5.67 -1.14
N LYS A 53 17.66 -4.68 -0.29
CA LYS A 53 18.69 -3.99 0.48
C LYS A 53 18.46 -4.29 1.96
N ASN A 54 19.54 -4.61 2.68
CA ASN A 54 19.54 -4.80 4.12
C ASN A 54 20.27 -3.63 4.80
N VAL A 55 19.58 -2.93 5.69
CA VAL A 55 20.21 -1.95 6.59
C VAL A 55 19.80 -2.28 8.01
N ASN A 56 20.79 -2.60 8.84
CA ASN A 56 20.61 -2.90 10.27
C ASN A 56 19.51 -3.94 10.55
N GLY A 57 19.49 -5.01 9.75
CA GLY A 57 18.55 -6.13 9.94
C GLY A 57 17.15 -5.89 9.34
N VAL A 58 16.93 -4.76 8.67
CA VAL A 58 15.72 -4.53 7.87
C VAL A 58 16.02 -4.81 6.42
N ASP A 59 15.35 -5.82 5.86
CA ASP A 59 15.26 -6.06 4.43
C ASP A 59 14.12 -5.24 3.82
N ALA A 60 14.40 -4.55 2.72
CA ALA A 60 13.39 -3.84 1.94
C ALA A 60 13.66 -3.99 0.43
N LEU A 61 12.59 -3.90 -0.35
CA LEU A 61 12.58 -4.08 -1.80
C LEU A 61 12.72 -2.74 -2.52
N GLY A 62 13.68 -2.66 -3.43
CA GLY A 62 13.87 -1.52 -4.32
C GLY A 62 14.33 -1.95 -5.71
N VAL A 63 14.89 -1.01 -6.46
CA VAL A 63 15.37 -1.20 -7.83
C VAL A 63 16.90 -1.14 -7.84
N LYS A 64 17.56 -2.16 -8.38
CA LYS A 64 19.00 -2.18 -8.56
C LYS A 64 19.41 -1.18 -9.63
N GLY A 65 20.47 -0.43 -9.36
CA GLY A 65 21.11 0.44 -10.35
C GLY A 65 21.52 1.80 -9.82
N GLY A 66 20.98 2.21 -8.67
CA GLY A 66 21.35 3.45 -7.99
C GLY A 66 22.69 3.36 -7.23
N PRO A 67 23.24 4.52 -6.81
CA PRO A 67 24.52 4.61 -6.09
C PRO A 67 24.53 3.83 -4.76
N SER A 68 23.37 3.76 -4.10
CA SER A 68 23.13 3.29 -2.74
C SER A 68 22.52 1.87 -2.69
N GLY A 69 22.28 1.26 -3.86
CA GLY A 69 21.89 -0.14 -4.00
C GLY A 69 20.46 -0.32 -4.50
N ALA A 70 19.77 -1.33 -3.96
CA ALA A 70 18.41 -1.68 -4.35
C ALA A 70 17.38 -0.78 -3.66
N GLU A 71 17.25 0.45 -4.15
CA GLU A 71 16.31 1.49 -3.71
C GLU A 71 15.52 2.02 -4.91
N ILE A 72 14.45 2.77 -4.65
CA ILE A 72 13.74 3.54 -5.66
C ILE A 72 14.38 4.92 -5.67
N ASP A 73 15.27 5.18 -6.62
CA ASP A 73 16.03 6.43 -6.77
C ASP A 73 15.48 7.30 -7.90
N ILE A 74 15.43 8.61 -7.66
CA ILE A 74 15.04 9.61 -8.65
C ILE A 74 16.00 9.69 -9.84
N GLN A 75 17.30 9.48 -9.64
CA GLN A 75 18.29 9.70 -10.70
C GLN A 75 18.23 8.65 -11.83
N GLY A 76 17.59 7.50 -11.57
CA GLY A 76 17.42 6.41 -12.54
C GLY A 76 16.04 6.33 -13.17
N ASP A 77 15.18 7.33 -12.98
CA ASP A 77 13.74 7.28 -13.31
C ASP A 77 13.10 5.99 -12.76
N GLN A 78 13.49 5.60 -11.55
CA GLN A 78 13.11 4.31 -10.99
C GLN A 78 11.72 4.34 -10.40
N ALA A 79 11.01 3.24 -10.58
CA ALA A 79 9.68 3.06 -10.02
C ALA A 79 9.42 1.57 -9.75
N ILE A 80 8.49 1.28 -8.84
CA ILE A 80 7.92 -0.05 -8.69
C ILE A 80 6.41 0.05 -8.82
N ALA A 81 5.86 -0.55 -9.87
CA ALA A 81 4.42 -0.72 -10.01
C ALA A 81 3.98 -2.00 -9.29
N VAL A 82 2.90 -1.91 -8.50
CA VAL A 82 2.36 -3.02 -7.71
C VAL A 82 0.90 -3.26 -8.09
N GLN A 83 0.54 -4.50 -8.35
CA GLN A 83 -0.83 -4.91 -8.63
C GLN A 83 -1.08 -6.34 -8.16
N LYS A 84 -2.33 -6.75 -8.03
CA LYS A 84 -2.64 -8.17 -7.85
C LYS A 84 -2.22 -8.98 -9.06
N THR A 85 -1.67 -10.16 -8.79
CA THR A 85 -1.36 -11.19 -9.80
C THR A 85 -2.63 -11.64 -10.52
N SER A 86 -3.78 -11.70 -9.82
CA SER A 86 -5.09 -11.97 -10.40
C SER A 86 -5.67 -10.83 -11.22
N ARG A 87 -5.06 -9.63 -11.16
CA ARG A 87 -5.57 -8.35 -11.72
C ARG A 87 -6.89 -7.87 -11.12
N GLU A 88 -7.33 -8.45 -10.01
CA GLU A 88 -8.47 -7.94 -9.26
C GLU A 88 -8.08 -6.67 -8.49
N ALA A 89 -9.05 -5.79 -8.24
CA ALA A 89 -8.84 -4.64 -7.38
C ALA A 89 -8.72 -5.05 -5.91
N PHE A 90 -8.06 -4.21 -5.11
CA PHE A 90 -7.84 -4.41 -3.69
C PHE A 90 -7.91 -3.08 -2.93
N GLN A 91 -8.08 -3.11 -1.62
CA GLN A 91 -7.88 -1.94 -0.77
C GLN A 91 -6.47 -1.98 -0.19
N LEU A 92 -5.77 -0.84 -0.18
CA LEU A 92 -4.52 -0.70 0.56
C LEU A 92 -4.86 -0.48 2.04
N ALA A 93 -4.54 -1.45 2.89
CA ALA A 93 -4.72 -1.29 4.34
C ALA A 93 -3.55 -0.54 4.98
N SER A 94 -2.34 -0.87 4.58
CA SER A 94 -1.12 -0.21 5.03
C SER A 94 0.05 -0.51 4.11
N THR A 95 1.11 0.29 4.20
CA THR A 95 2.42 0.00 3.62
C THR A 95 3.50 0.51 4.54
N THR A 96 4.64 -0.15 4.59
CA THR A 96 5.82 0.37 5.29
C THR A 96 6.89 0.70 4.27
N LEU A 97 7.35 1.96 4.32
CA LEU A 97 8.54 2.42 3.63
C LEU A 97 9.76 2.23 4.54
N ALA A 98 10.90 1.95 3.94
CA ALA A 98 12.19 1.89 4.60
C ALA A 98 13.18 2.81 3.90
N PHE A 99 14.18 3.25 4.64
CA PHE A 99 15.25 4.12 4.18
C PHE A 99 14.75 5.48 3.71
N LEU A 100 13.60 5.96 4.22
CA LEU A 100 13.13 7.32 3.96
C LEU A 100 13.69 8.25 5.04
N TYR A 101 14.80 8.92 4.75
CA TYR A 101 15.54 9.76 5.68
C TYR A 101 15.10 11.23 5.63
N ASP A 102 15.33 11.93 6.74
CA ASP A 102 15.02 13.35 6.95
C ASP A 102 16.30 14.19 7.08
N GLY A 103 17.36 13.64 7.69
CA GLY A 103 18.46 14.41 8.25
C GLY A 103 19.82 14.36 7.52
N PRO A 104 20.83 15.10 8.05
CA PRO A 104 22.15 15.24 7.46
C PRO A 104 22.99 13.95 7.45
N GLU A 105 22.56 12.90 8.15
CA GLU A 105 23.35 11.70 8.45
C GLU A 105 23.87 10.99 7.19
N PHE A 106 23.17 11.13 6.07
CA PHE A 106 23.54 10.58 4.76
C PHE A 106 23.76 11.67 3.69
N ASN A 107 23.70 12.96 4.07
CA ASN A 107 23.60 14.14 3.17
C ASN A 107 22.31 14.19 2.33
N ASP A 108 21.30 13.43 2.73
CA ASP A 108 20.03 13.29 2.01
C ASP A 108 18.95 13.90 2.90
N PHE A 109 18.66 15.18 2.65
CA PHE A 109 17.77 15.98 3.48
C PHE A 109 16.33 15.91 2.97
N GLN A 110 15.41 15.69 3.91
CA GLN A 110 13.97 15.73 3.70
C GLN A 110 13.52 14.92 2.48
N GLU A 111 13.77 13.62 2.51
CA GLU A 111 13.45 12.74 1.39
C GLU A 111 11.94 12.60 1.18
N ARG A 112 11.57 12.33 -0.08
CA ARG A 112 10.17 12.36 -0.51
C ARG A 112 9.82 11.13 -1.31
N ALA A 113 8.90 10.34 -0.76
CA ALA A 113 8.27 9.23 -1.45
C ALA A 113 6.95 9.66 -2.09
N SER A 114 6.69 9.19 -3.30
CA SER A 114 5.40 9.33 -3.98
C SER A 114 4.79 7.96 -4.22
N ILE A 115 3.52 7.84 -3.84
CA ILE A 115 2.70 6.65 -4.05
C ILE A 115 1.47 7.09 -4.83
N GLU A 116 1.37 6.67 -6.09
CA GLU A 116 0.19 6.90 -6.91
C GLU A 116 -0.71 5.66 -6.90
N ALA A 117 -2.00 5.84 -6.62
CA ALA A 117 -3.01 4.80 -6.75
C ALA A 117 -3.83 5.01 -8.01
N PHE A 118 -3.96 3.96 -8.81
CA PHE A 118 -4.91 3.88 -9.92
C PHE A 118 -6.11 3.09 -9.45
N PHE A 119 -7.29 3.71 -9.43
CA PHE A 119 -8.49 3.12 -8.88
C PHE A 119 -9.24 2.27 -9.89
N ALA A 120 -10.00 1.28 -9.39
CA ALA A 120 -10.82 0.39 -10.21
C ALA A 120 -11.93 1.13 -11.00
N ASN A 121 -12.30 2.34 -10.55
CA ASN A 121 -13.26 3.21 -11.25
C ASN A 121 -12.62 4.07 -12.36
N GLY A 122 -11.30 3.93 -12.60
CA GLY A 122 -10.56 4.64 -13.63
C GLY A 122 -9.98 6.00 -13.22
N GLY A 123 -10.18 6.45 -11.97
CA GLY A 123 -9.48 7.63 -11.43
C GLY A 123 -8.09 7.29 -10.89
N SER A 124 -7.33 8.32 -10.51
CA SER A 124 -6.11 8.16 -9.71
C SER A 124 -6.03 9.19 -8.59
N SER A 125 -5.16 8.94 -7.62
CA SER A 125 -4.80 9.87 -6.55
C SER A 125 -3.35 9.64 -6.15
N THR A 126 -2.65 10.70 -5.77
CA THR A 126 -1.24 10.64 -5.41
C THR A 126 -1.04 11.06 -3.96
N ALA A 127 -0.39 10.19 -3.20
CA ALA A 127 0.11 10.49 -1.87
C ALA A 127 1.61 10.82 -1.94
N VAL A 128 2.01 11.94 -1.36
CA VAL A 128 3.43 12.30 -1.17
C VAL A 128 3.73 12.32 0.32
N ILE A 129 4.77 11.61 0.71
CA ILE A 129 5.27 11.52 2.08
C ILE A 129 6.63 12.19 2.11
N GLU A 130 6.73 13.27 2.88
CA GLU A 130 7.97 14.00 3.12
C GLU A 130 8.35 13.82 4.58
N ASN A 131 9.56 13.31 4.80
CA ASN A 131 10.14 13.20 6.13
C ASN A 131 10.83 14.54 6.46
N ILE A 132 10.44 15.22 7.53
CA ILE A 132 10.87 16.60 7.81
C ILE A 132 11.94 16.58 8.89
N TYR A 133 13.12 17.13 8.62
CA TYR A 133 14.13 17.29 9.66
C TYR A 133 14.00 18.62 10.38
N ASN A 134 13.55 18.56 11.63
CA ASN A 134 13.54 19.68 12.56
C ASN A 134 14.64 19.54 13.64
N SER A 135 14.93 18.31 14.06
CA SER A 135 15.98 18.01 15.04
C SER A 135 16.39 16.54 15.00
N PRO A 136 17.57 16.18 15.52
CA PRO A 136 17.91 14.77 15.70
C PRO A 136 16.81 14.08 16.51
N SER A 137 16.27 12.96 16.01
CA SER A 137 15.19 12.15 16.59
C SER A 137 13.76 12.71 16.53
N ASP A 138 13.49 13.74 15.74
CA ASP A 138 12.10 14.08 15.44
C ASP A 138 11.42 12.99 14.58
N LEU A 139 10.09 13.08 14.50
CA LEU A 139 9.23 12.15 13.77
C LEU A 139 8.23 12.96 12.94
N ASP A 140 8.66 14.12 12.45
CA ASP A 140 7.77 15.06 11.77
C ASP A 140 7.64 14.66 10.30
N PHE A 141 6.40 14.56 9.82
CA PHE A 141 6.11 14.25 8.43
C PHE A 141 5.08 15.21 7.87
N ASN A 142 5.25 15.57 6.60
CA ASN A 142 4.18 16.13 5.78
C ASN A 142 3.63 15.01 4.89
N ILE A 143 2.30 14.88 4.89
CA ILE A 143 1.60 14.03 3.94
C ILE A 143 0.72 14.92 3.07
N TYR A 144 0.88 14.78 1.75
CA TYR A 144 0.03 15.42 0.76
C TYR A 144 -0.80 14.37 0.06
N ILE A 145 -2.12 14.58 -0.06
CA ILE A 145 -2.98 13.80 -0.94
C ILE A 145 -3.47 14.74 -2.04
N ASP A 146 -3.16 14.43 -3.30
CA ASP A 146 -3.51 15.24 -4.47
C ASP A 146 -3.10 16.72 -4.32
N ASN A 147 -1.86 16.92 -3.84
CA ASN A 147 -1.27 18.23 -3.52
C ASN A 147 -1.95 19.01 -2.38
N VAL A 148 -2.83 18.36 -1.61
CA VAL A 148 -3.42 18.94 -0.40
C VAL A 148 -2.63 18.44 0.81
N LEU A 149 -1.96 19.36 1.51
CA LEU A 149 -1.31 19.07 2.79
C LEU A 149 -2.37 18.67 3.82
N LEU A 150 -2.18 17.51 4.43
CA LEU A 150 -3.01 17.03 5.53
C LEU A 150 -2.68 17.79 6.82
N ASP A 151 -3.69 17.99 7.67
CA ASP A 151 -3.45 18.53 9.01
C ASP A 151 -2.78 17.49 9.92
N SER A 152 -2.26 17.93 11.06
CA SER A 152 -1.56 17.04 12.01
C SER A 152 -2.45 15.92 12.57
N THR A 153 -3.77 16.12 12.66
CA THR A 153 -4.69 15.06 13.12
C THR A 153 -4.81 13.97 12.07
N GLN A 154 -4.91 14.36 10.80
CA GLN A 154 -4.98 13.45 9.66
C GLN A 154 -3.65 12.72 9.45
N THR A 155 -2.53 13.43 9.50
CA THR A 155 -1.18 12.84 9.40
C THR A 155 -0.96 11.79 10.50
N ASN A 156 -1.25 12.13 11.77
CA ASN A 156 -1.09 11.20 12.90
C ASN A 156 -2.03 9.99 12.82
N ALA A 157 -3.15 10.09 12.10
CA ALA A 157 -4.04 8.95 11.87
C ALA A 157 -3.51 8.01 10.76
N LEU A 158 -2.66 8.52 9.86
CA LEU A 158 -2.05 7.74 8.78
C LEU A 158 -0.69 7.18 9.15
N ILE A 159 0.06 7.82 10.05
CA ILE A 159 1.34 7.28 10.54
C ILE A 159 1.04 6.33 11.70
N LEU A 160 1.17 5.03 11.43
CA LEU A 160 0.85 3.97 12.40
C LEU A 160 2.04 3.67 13.33
N SER A 161 3.26 3.77 12.79
CA SER A 161 4.51 3.70 13.52
C SER A 161 5.65 4.24 12.65
N ASP A 162 6.73 4.67 13.28
CA ASP A 162 7.94 5.14 12.61
C ASP A 162 9.17 4.80 13.47
N THR A 163 10.35 4.97 12.87
CA THR A 163 11.62 4.99 13.60
C THR A 163 12.39 6.23 13.19
N THR A 164 13.00 6.92 14.14
CA THR A 164 13.83 8.11 13.93
C THR A 164 14.78 7.93 12.75
N ALA A 165 14.46 8.54 11.61
CA ALA A 165 15.25 8.40 10.38
C ALA A 165 16.53 9.24 10.46
N SER A 166 16.56 10.27 11.31
CA SER A 166 17.70 11.14 11.58
C SER A 166 18.76 10.54 12.51
N THR A 167 18.74 9.23 12.78
CA THR A 167 19.76 8.60 13.62
C THR A 167 20.64 7.71 12.78
N ASN A 168 21.94 7.99 12.77
CA ASN A 168 22.91 7.21 12.00
C ASN A 168 22.83 5.73 12.37
N GLY A 169 22.62 4.87 11.36
CA GLY A 169 22.45 3.43 11.55
C GLY A 169 21.03 3.00 11.92
N THR A 170 20.00 3.84 11.73
CA THR A 170 18.61 3.37 11.71
C THR A 170 18.17 3.09 10.27
N PRO A 171 17.16 2.22 10.07
CA PRO A 171 16.64 1.90 8.75
C PRO A 171 15.56 2.88 8.24
N GLY A 172 15.32 4.02 8.89
CA GLY A 172 14.35 5.05 8.43
C GLY A 172 12.97 4.48 8.07
N LEU A 173 12.31 3.79 9.00
CA LEU A 173 11.01 3.16 8.75
C LEU A 173 9.86 4.13 8.94
N VAL A 174 8.90 4.08 8.01
CA VAL A 174 7.62 4.80 8.10
C VAL A 174 6.49 3.85 7.75
N GLN A 175 5.64 3.53 8.72
CA GLN A 175 4.45 2.73 8.49
C GLN A 175 3.24 3.63 8.27
N LEU A 176 2.70 3.55 7.06
CA LEU A 176 1.55 4.29 6.58
C LEU A 176 0.31 3.40 6.62
N GLY A 177 -0.82 3.95 7.07
CA GLY A 177 -2.13 3.31 7.04
C GLY A 177 -2.77 3.36 5.66
N ALA A 178 -4.10 3.36 5.63
CA ALA A 178 -4.89 3.39 4.40
C ALA A 178 -4.88 4.80 3.77
N LEU A 179 -3.79 5.16 3.09
CA LEU A 179 -3.57 6.47 2.45
C LEU A 179 -4.73 6.93 1.57
N PHE A 180 -5.37 5.98 0.88
CA PHE A 180 -6.47 6.24 -0.05
C PHE A 180 -7.83 5.81 0.52
N GLY A 181 -7.92 5.65 1.84
CA GLY A 181 -9.12 5.20 2.54
C GLY A 181 -9.60 3.82 2.08
N SER A 182 -10.90 3.69 1.83
CA SER A 182 -11.55 2.44 1.40
C SER A 182 -11.68 2.29 -0.12
N GLN A 183 -10.99 3.14 -0.89
CA GLN A 183 -11.04 3.06 -2.35
C GLN A 183 -10.42 1.75 -2.85
N LEU A 184 -10.98 1.26 -3.96
CA LEU A 184 -10.48 0.07 -4.61
C LEU A 184 -9.43 0.45 -5.63
N ILE A 185 -8.26 -0.12 -5.45
CA ILE A 185 -7.04 0.14 -6.18
C ILE A 185 -6.80 -1.01 -7.14
N GLN A 186 -6.62 -0.66 -8.40
CA GLN A 186 -6.24 -1.58 -9.45
C GLN A 186 -4.72 -1.81 -9.46
N SER A 187 -3.95 -0.73 -9.23
CA SER A 187 -2.50 -0.76 -9.11
C SER A 187 -1.98 0.43 -8.32
N LEU A 188 -0.82 0.28 -7.72
CA LEU A 188 -0.01 1.32 -7.10
C LEU A 188 1.25 1.58 -7.93
N SER A 189 1.80 2.78 -7.87
CA SER A 189 3.13 3.10 -8.37
C SER A 189 3.92 3.82 -7.29
N PHE A 190 5.09 3.28 -6.95
CA PHE A 190 6.03 3.86 -6.01
C PHE A 190 7.15 4.53 -6.78
N THR A 191 7.36 5.83 -6.58
CA THR A 191 8.42 6.64 -7.18
C THR A 191 9.07 7.54 -6.14
N ALA A 192 10.31 7.96 -6.38
CA ALA A 192 10.97 9.00 -5.59
C ALA A 192 10.71 10.40 -6.17
N LEU A 193 10.72 11.42 -5.31
CA LEU A 193 10.62 12.82 -5.70
C LEU A 193 11.84 13.59 -5.17
N GLU A 194 12.15 14.73 -5.79
CA GLU A 194 13.20 15.61 -5.27
C GLU A 194 12.83 16.00 -3.84
N GLY A 195 13.72 15.68 -2.90
CA GLY A 195 13.65 16.10 -1.51
C GLY A 195 13.74 17.61 -1.37
N SER A 196 13.34 18.10 -0.20
CA SER A 196 13.39 19.53 0.11
C SER A 196 14.77 19.88 0.66
N CYS A 197 15.68 20.28 -0.22
CA CYS A 197 16.96 20.82 0.21
C CYS A 197 16.72 22.14 0.92
N GLY A 198 17.08 22.22 2.20
CA GLY A 198 17.11 23.48 2.94
C GLY A 198 18.17 24.44 2.39
N VAL A 199 19.20 24.74 3.18
CA VAL A 199 20.29 25.65 2.79
C VAL A 199 21.51 24.94 2.19
N ASP A 200 21.56 23.61 2.22
CA ASP A 200 22.70 22.79 1.80
C ASP A 200 22.44 22.04 0.48
N SER A 201 23.51 21.55 -0.15
CA SER A 201 23.43 20.83 -1.43
C SER A 201 22.99 19.37 -1.24
N CYS A 202 21.79 19.00 -1.70
CA CYS A 202 21.43 17.59 -1.84
C CYS A 202 21.96 17.06 -3.17
N ASN A 203 22.84 16.07 -3.12
CA ASN A 203 23.43 15.41 -4.28
C ASN A 203 22.83 14.01 -4.56
N ASN A 204 21.98 13.52 -3.66
CA ASN A 204 21.15 12.31 -3.80
C ASN A 204 19.78 12.61 -3.15
N GLN A 205 18.78 13.00 -3.94
CA GLN A 205 17.67 13.81 -3.41
C GLN A 205 16.48 13.03 -2.86
N SER A 206 16.37 11.74 -3.13
CA SER A 206 15.50 10.81 -2.39
C SER A 206 15.76 9.41 -2.90
N ASP A 207 16.09 8.51 -1.99
CA ASP A 207 16.02 7.08 -2.20
C ASP A 207 15.19 6.43 -1.08
N TYR A 208 14.45 5.37 -1.38
CA TYR A 208 13.72 4.62 -0.37
C TYR A 208 13.41 3.21 -0.89
N SER A 209 12.91 2.35 -0.02
CA SER A 209 12.50 0.99 -0.39
C SER A 209 11.15 0.62 0.22
N ILE A 210 10.50 -0.38 -0.38
CA ILE A 210 9.24 -0.93 0.11
C ILE A 210 9.57 -2.06 1.07
N LYS A 211 9.20 -1.93 2.34
CA LYS A 211 9.36 -3.01 3.33
C LYS A 211 8.21 -4.00 3.27
N ASN A 212 6.97 -3.51 3.25
CA ASN A 212 5.79 -4.36 3.11
C ASN A 212 4.57 -3.60 2.57
N ILE A 213 3.60 -4.38 2.08
CA ILE A 213 2.29 -3.90 1.66
C ILE A 213 1.23 -4.84 2.25
N ALA A 214 0.26 -4.28 2.96
CA ALA A 214 -0.93 -4.98 3.41
C ALA A 214 -2.13 -4.60 2.54
N THR A 215 -2.76 -5.61 1.94
CA THR A 215 -3.94 -5.41 1.09
C THR A 215 -5.14 -6.17 1.64
N VAL A 216 -6.34 -5.63 1.42
CA VAL A 216 -7.59 -6.33 1.73
C VAL A 216 -8.28 -6.61 0.40
N PRO A 217 -8.65 -7.87 0.11
CA PRO A 217 -9.52 -8.17 -1.02
C PRO A 217 -10.82 -7.38 -0.92
N GLU A 218 -11.51 -7.13 -2.04
CA GLU A 218 -12.84 -6.51 -2.01
C GLU A 218 -13.70 -7.22 -0.93
N PRO A 219 -14.22 -6.48 0.07
CA PRO A 219 -15.14 -7.05 1.04
C PRO A 219 -16.29 -7.71 0.28
N GLY A 220 -16.92 -8.74 0.86
CA GLY A 220 -17.90 -9.64 0.26
C GLY A 220 -19.14 -9.02 -0.43
N THR A 221 -19.15 -7.75 -0.80
CA THR A 221 -20.05 -7.07 -1.73
C THR A 221 -20.24 -7.83 -3.04
N LEU A 222 -19.18 -8.39 -3.65
CA LEU A 222 -19.35 -9.28 -4.83
C LEU A 222 -20.09 -10.57 -4.47
N ALA A 223 -19.77 -11.17 -3.33
CA ALA A 223 -20.49 -12.34 -2.84
C ALA A 223 -21.96 -12.01 -2.57
N LEU A 224 -22.24 -10.87 -1.93
CA LEU A 224 -23.60 -10.38 -1.66
C LEU A 224 -24.35 -9.99 -2.94
N PHE A 225 -23.68 -9.42 -3.93
CA PHE A 225 -24.26 -9.13 -5.24
C PHE A 225 -24.64 -10.42 -5.98
N ALA A 226 -23.73 -11.40 -6.01
CA ALA A 226 -24.00 -12.71 -6.60
C ALA A 226 -25.13 -13.45 -5.85
N LEU A 227 -25.17 -13.35 -4.52
CA LEU A 227 -26.24 -13.88 -3.69
C LEU A 227 -27.58 -13.16 -3.92
N GLY A 228 -27.56 -11.84 -4.07
CA GLY A 228 -28.74 -11.05 -4.39
C GLY A 228 -29.33 -11.42 -5.74
N LEU A 229 -28.49 -11.59 -6.76
CA LEU A 229 -28.90 -12.02 -8.10
C LEU A 229 -29.46 -13.45 -8.09
N THR A 230 -28.78 -14.39 -7.43
CA THR A 230 -29.28 -15.77 -7.33
C THR A 230 -30.60 -15.84 -6.55
N GLY A 231 -30.74 -15.05 -5.47
CA GLY A 231 -32.00 -14.89 -4.74
C GLY A 231 -33.15 -14.39 -5.63
N LEU A 232 -32.92 -13.38 -6.48
CA LEU A 232 -33.91 -12.86 -7.43
C LEU A 232 -34.35 -13.92 -8.45
N VAL A 233 -33.40 -14.68 -9.00
CA VAL A 233 -33.70 -15.75 -9.98
C VAL A 233 -34.54 -16.87 -9.36
N VAL A 234 -34.21 -17.28 -8.13
CA VAL A 234 -34.98 -18.30 -7.40
C VAL A 234 -36.38 -17.79 -7.04
N ALA A 235 -36.51 -16.53 -6.61
CA ALA A 235 -37.80 -15.91 -6.30
C ALA A 235 -38.70 -15.83 -7.55
N LYS A 236 -38.15 -15.45 -8.71
CA LYS A 236 -38.90 -15.37 -9.97
C LYS A 236 -39.41 -16.74 -10.43
N ARG A 237 -38.68 -17.83 -10.16
CA ARG A 237 -39.10 -19.20 -10.49
C ARG A 237 -40.19 -19.78 -9.58
N LYS A 238 -40.42 -19.19 -8.40
CA LYS A 238 -41.52 -19.58 -7.51
C LYS A 238 -42.85 -18.88 -7.82
N SER A 239 -42.81 -17.78 -8.57
CA SER A 239 -43.98 -16.98 -8.93
C SER A 239 -44.53 -17.26 -10.33
N ALA A 240 -43.94 -18.23 -11.04
CA ALA A 240 -44.43 -18.76 -12.33
C ALA A 240 -44.85 -20.22 -12.14
#